data_AF-R5L2N3-F1
#
_entry.id   AF-R5L2N3-F1
#
_cell.length_a   1.000
_cell.length_b   1.000
_cell.length_c   1.000
_cell.angle_alpha   90.00
_cell.angle_beta   90.00
_cell.angle_gamma   90.00
#
_symmetry.space_group_name_H-M   'P 1'
#
loop_
_entity.id
_entity.type
_entity.pdbx_description
1 polymer ?
#
loop_
_entity_poly.entity_id
_entity_poly.type
_entity_poly.pdbx_seq_one_letter_code
_entity_poly.pdbx_strand_id
1 'polypeptide(L)'
;MLVAKAGESTDEAKLQKVEKFDESYRMKEAGGVINWFEITMPEGYFSVNDTIGSILSTARGKLFMLKFAKVLLSGLKGDSEQKPKDKKKGVNSKVRSVSGFTLNRTMFDMAKGFTVKRVFAMLGGKFTKEQILDLNKTLNKIKKPKRK
;
A
#
# COMPACT_ATOMS: atom_id res chain seq x y z
N MET A 1 -7.19 -15.40 36.45
CA MET A 1 -6.63 -16.56 35.73
C MET A 1 -7.77 -17.19 34.96
N LEU A 2 -7.61 -17.37 33.67
CA LEU A 2 -8.56 -18.04 32.78
C LEU A 2 -7.99 -19.40 32.42
N VAL A 3 -8.84 -20.42 32.39
CA VAL A 3 -8.44 -21.78 32.02
C VAL A 3 -9.40 -22.26 30.93
N ALA A 4 -8.86 -22.59 29.77
CA ALA A 4 -9.59 -23.22 28.68
C ALA A 4 -9.42 -24.74 28.78
N LYS A 5 -10.52 -25.50 28.63
CA LYS A 5 -10.49 -26.97 28.64
C LYS A 5 -11.18 -27.55 27.41
N ALA A 6 -10.54 -28.52 26.77
CA ALA A 6 -11.09 -29.29 25.65
C ALA A 6 -10.79 -30.78 25.89
N GLY A 7 -11.75 -31.49 26.50
CA GLY A 7 -11.53 -32.85 26.99
C GLY A 7 -10.40 -32.90 28.01
N GLU A 8 -9.37 -33.67 27.70
CA GLU A 8 -8.14 -33.81 28.52
C GLU A 8 -7.14 -32.65 28.33
N SER A 9 -7.33 -31.81 27.30
CA SER A 9 -6.42 -30.69 27.02
C SER A 9 -6.79 -29.45 27.82
N THR A 10 -5.78 -28.76 28.36
CA THR A 10 -5.95 -27.53 29.13
C THR A 10 -4.94 -26.46 28.73
N ASP A 11 -5.40 -25.20 28.69
CA ASP A 11 -4.59 -24.01 28.46
C ASP A 11 -4.93 -22.92 29.48
N GLU A 12 -3.98 -22.04 29.82
CA GLU A 12 -4.14 -21.01 30.84
C GLU A 12 -3.72 -19.63 30.35
N ALA A 13 -4.52 -18.62 30.70
CA ALA A 13 -4.21 -17.22 30.42
C ALA A 13 -4.35 -16.34 31.67
N LYS A 14 -3.53 -15.29 31.76
CA LYS A 14 -3.61 -14.27 32.82
C LYS A 14 -4.06 -12.95 32.21
N LEU A 15 -5.22 -12.46 32.66
CA LEU A 15 -5.68 -11.11 32.37
C LEU A 15 -5.51 -10.27 33.63
N GLN A 16 -5.00 -9.05 33.47
CA GLN A 16 -4.97 -8.04 34.52
C GLN A 16 -5.90 -6.91 34.14
N LYS A 17 -6.83 -6.56 35.05
CA LYS A 17 -7.67 -5.39 34.86
C LYS A 17 -6.79 -4.14 35.05
N VAL A 18 -6.75 -3.30 34.04
CA VAL A 18 -6.09 -1.99 34.08
C VAL A 18 -7.12 -0.87 34.00
N GLU A 19 -6.81 0.26 34.64
CA GLU A 19 -7.62 1.49 34.53
C GLU A 19 -7.33 2.25 33.24
N LYS A 20 -6.05 2.32 32.85
CA LYS A 20 -5.58 2.99 31.62
C LYS A 20 -5.00 1.98 30.66
N PHE A 21 -5.19 2.21 29.37
CA PHE A 21 -4.61 1.38 28.31
C PHE A 21 -3.08 1.52 28.32
N ASP A 22 -2.38 0.39 28.25
CA ASP A 22 -0.92 0.38 28.15
C ASP A 22 -0.50 0.66 26.70
N GLU A 23 0.01 1.87 26.47
CA GLU A 23 0.44 2.37 25.17
C GLU A 23 1.59 1.57 24.54
N SER A 24 2.27 0.68 25.28
CA SER A 24 3.25 -0.24 24.70
C SER A 24 2.59 -1.30 23.81
N TYR A 25 1.31 -1.63 24.05
CA TYR A 25 0.51 -2.48 23.16
C TYR A 25 -0.07 -1.72 21.97
N ARG A 26 0.06 -0.38 21.93
CA ARG A 26 -0.32 0.40 20.75
C ARG A 26 0.83 0.33 19.75
N MET A 27 0.52 -0.17 18.55
CA MET A 27 1.43 0.01 17.43
C MET A 27 1.56 1.50 17.13
N LYS A 28 2.74 2.08 17.40
CA LYS A 28 3.04 3.48 17.08
C LYS A 28 2.88 3.66 15.57
N GLU A 29 2.04 4.60 15.17
CA GLU A 29 1.62 4.78 13.78
C GLU A 29 2.82 5.00 12.84
N ALA A 30 3.21 3.96 12.11
CA ALA A 30 3.66 4.16 10.75
C ALA A 30 2.38 4.47 9.96
N GLY A 31 2.21 5.71 9.51
CA GLY A 31 0.99 6.17 8.83
C GLY A 31 0.47 5.19 7.76
N GLY A 32 -0.84 5.23 7.49
CA GLY A 32 -1.46 4.44 6.41
C GLY A 32 -2.04 3.09 6.84
N VAL A 33 -2.17 2.81 8.14
CA VAL A 33 -2.99 1.69 8.63
C VAL A 33 -4.45 2.08 8.51
N ILE A 34 -5.18 1.38 7.63
CA ILE A 34 -6.60 1.60 7.38
C ILE A 34 -7.35 0.33 7.72
N ASN A 35 -8.35 0.48 8.57
CA ASN A 35 -9.19 -0.62 8.97
C ASN A 35 -10.01 -1.11 7.78
N TRP A 36 -10.28 -2.42 7.76
CA TRP A 36 -11.02 -3.04 6.67
C TRP A 36 -12.46 -2.52 6.55
N PHE A 37 -13.06 -2.05 7.64
CA PHE A 37 -14.41 -1.45 7.64
C PHE A 37 -14.45 0.00 7.12
N GLU A 38 -13.31 0.68 6.97
CA GLU A 38 -13.26 2.06 6.48
C GLU A 38 -13.21 2.12 4.95
N ILE A 39 -12.92 0.98 4.31
CA ILE A 39 -12.76 0.87 2.86
C ILE A 39 -14.10 0.47 2.25
N THR A 40 -14.74 1.40 1.54
CA THR A 40 -15.93 1.08 0.74
C THR A 40 -15.56 0.21 -0.45
N MET A 41 -16.29 -0.90 -0.64
CA MET A 41 -16.06 -1.85 -1.74
C MET A 41 -17.41 -2.19 -2.41
N PRO A 42 -17.94 -1.29 -3.26
CA PRO A 42 -19.18 -1.57 -3.95
C PRO A 42 -19.00 -2.72 -4.94
N GLU A 43 -20.01 -3.58 -5.02
CA GLU A 43 -19.98 -4.75 -5.88
C GLU A 43 -19.78 -4.35 -7.35
N GLY A 44 -18.88 -5.04 -8.05
CA GLY A 44 -18.57 -4.75 -9.46
C GLY A 44 -17.70 -3.52 -9.70
N TYR A 45 -17.15 -2.89 -8.65
CA TYR A 45 -16.22 -1.76 -8.77
C TYR A 45 -14.85 -2.06 -8.15
N PHE A 46 -13.83 -1.31 -8.58
CA PHE A 46 -12.48 -1.40 -8.01
C PHE A 46 -12.37 -0.70 -6.65
N SER A 47 -11.38 -1.12 -5.88
CA SER A 47 -11.01 -0.64 -4.56
C SER A 47 -9.49 -0.66 -4.39
N VAL A 48 -8.97 -0.05 -3.32
CA VAL A 48 -7.52 -0.11 -3.01
C VAL A 48 -7.01 -1.54 -2.71
N ASN A 49 -7.92 -2.49 -2.50
CA ASN A 49 -7.61 -3.90 -2.30
C ASN A 49 -7.48 -4.68 -3.61
N ASP A 50 -7.78 -4.08 -4.76
CA ASP A 50 -7.57 -4.69 -6.07
C ASP A 50 -6.12 -4.51 -6.55
N THR A 51 -5.66 -5.45 -7.38
CA THR A 51 -4.29 -5.44 -7.89
C THR A 51 -4.10 -4.38 -8.96
N ILE A 52 -2.90 -3.79 -9.03
CA ILE A 52 -2.56 -2.81 -10.06
C ILE A 52 -2.79 -3.40 -11.46
N GLY A 53 -2.43 -4.67 -11.68
CA GLY A 53 -2.66 -5.38 -12.94
C GLY A 53 -4.14 -5.46 -13.32
N SER A 54 -5.02 -5.77 -12.36
CA SER A 54 -6.47 -5.83 -12.61
C SER A 54 -7.05 -4.46 -12.98
N ILE A 55 -6.60 -3.39 -12.33
CA ILE A 55 -7.03 -2.02 -12.63
C ILE A 55 -6.57 -1.61 -14.03
N LEU A 56 -5.30 -1.87 -14.36
CA LEU A 56 -4.69 -1.59 -15.68
C LEU A 56 -5.33 -2.37 -16.84
N SER A 57 -6.09 -3.42 -16.57
CA SER A 57 -6.83 -4.15 -17.62
C SER A 57 -7.95 -3.32 -18.26
N THR A 58 -8.41 -2.24 -17.60
CA THR A 58 -9.49 -1.38 -18.09
C THR A 58 -8.97 -0.03 -18.57
N ALA A 59 -9.60 0.56 -19.60
CA ALA A 59 -9.20 1.88 -20.10
C ALA A 59 -9.30 2.98 -19.01
N ARG A 60 -10.38 2.97 -18.23
CA ARG A 60 -10.58 3.89 -17.10
C ARG A 60 -9.54 3.66 -15.99
N GLY A 61 -9.18 2.41 -15.72
CA GLY A 61 -8.15 2.07 -14.74
C GLY A 61 -6.73 2.48 -15.19
N LYS A 62 -6.40 2.39 -16.49
CA LYS A 62 -5.15 2.97 -17.02
C LYS A 62 -5.08 4.48 -16.81
N LEU A 63 -6.17 5.21 -17.11
CA LEU A 63 -6.24 6.65 -16.88
C LEU A 63 -6.11 7.00 -15.38
N PHE A 64 -6.75 6.22 -14.51
CA PHE A 64 -6.58 6.34 -13.07
C PHE A 64 -5.12 6.15 -12.66
N MET A 65 -4.45 5.10 -13.13
CA MET A 65 -3.05 4.82 -12.78
C MET A 65 -2.09 5.91 -13.26
N LEU A 66 -2.37 6.57 -14.38
CA LEU A 66 -1.59 7.74 -14.83
C LEU A 66 -1.75 8.94 -13.89
N LYS A 67 -2.99 9.25 -13.48
CA LYS A 67 -3.26 10.31 -12.47
C LYS A 67 -2.62 9.96 -11.13
N PHE A 68 -2.73 8.70 -10.74
CA PHE A 68 -2.18 8.15 -9.50
C PHE A 68 -0.64 8.23 -9.47
N ALA A 69 0.03 7.84 -10.55
CA ALA A 69 1.49 7.95 -10.67
C ALA A 69 1.94 9.41 -10.50
N LYS A 70 1.22 10.39 -11.06
CA LYS A 70 1.52 11.81 -10.86
C LYS A 70 1.47 12.23 -9.39
N VAL A 71 0.44 11.78 -8.65
CA VAL A 71 0.31 12.05 -7.20
C VAL A 71 1.45 11.40 -6.42
N LEU A 72 1.81 10.15 -6.74
CA LEU A 72 2.96 9.47 -6.12
C LEU A 72 4.27 10.23 -6.36
N LEU A 73 4.53 10.64 -7.61
CA LEU A 73 5.73 11.39 -7.97
C LEU A 73 5.79 12.76 -7.28
N SER A 74 4.67 13.45 -7.13
CA SER A 74 4.59 14.72 -6.40
C SER A 74 4.83 14.53 -4.90
N GLY A 75 4.27 13.49 -4.28
CA GLY A 75 4.51 13.17 -2.87
C GLY A 75 5.95 12.76 -2.56
N LEU A 76 6.65 12.17 -3.53
CA LEU A 76 8.08 11.81 -3.40
C LEU A 76 9.01 13.03 -3.60
N LYS A 77 8.59 14.07 -4.32
CA LYS A 77 9.39 15.28 -4.55
C LYS A 77 9.37 16.28 -3.39
N GLY A 78 8.37 16.20 -2.51
CA GLY A 78 8.23 17.08 -1.34
C GLY A 78 9.26 16.88 -0.22
N ASP A 79 10.19 15.93 -0.38
CA ASP A 79 11.17 15.54 0.65
C ASP A 79 12.62 15.80 0.18
N SER A 80 12.79 16.74 -0.76
CA SER A 80 14.08 17.04 -1.39
C SER A 80 14.49 18.52 -1.29
N GLU A 81 14.24 19.15 -0.14
CA GLU A 81 14.98 20.33 0.31
C GLU A 81 15.93 19.96 1.46
N GLN A 82 16.96 19.19 1.12
CA GLN A 82 18.33 19.30 1.65
C GLN A 82 19.22 18.31 0.89
N LYS A 83 19.77 18.77 -0.24
CA LYS A 83 21.04 18.26 -0.74
C LYS A 83 22.00 19.45 -0.83
N PRO A 84 23.16 19.42 -0.15
CA PRO A 84 24.26 20.28 -0.53
C PRO A 84 24.59 20.01 -2.00
N LYS A 85 24.72 21.10 -2.75
CA LYS A 85 25.22 21.12 -4.11
C LYS A 85 26.63 20.55 -4.11
N ASP A 86 26.86 19.49 -4.88
CA ASP A 86 28.09 19.40 -5.65
C ASP A 86 27.80 18.95 -7.07
N LYS A 87 28.27 19.78 -8.00
CA LYS A 87 28.09 19.66 -9.45
C LYS A 87 29.20 18.78 -10.03
N LYS A 88 28.90 18.29 -11.25
CA LYS A 88 29.81 17.74 -12.29
C LYS A 88 30.16 16.26 -12.04
N LYS A 89 30.08 15.34 -12.99
CA LYS A 89 30.33 15.40 -14.44
C LYS A 89 29.70 14.17 -15.12
N GLY A 90 29.36 14.28 -16.40
CA GLY A 90 28.69 13.20 -17.15
C GLY A 90 29.46 11.89 -17.19
N VAL A 91 28.71 10.77 -17.15
CA VAL A 91 29.16 9.46 -17.61
C VAL A 91 27.97 8.77 -18.24
N ASN A 92 28.20 8.23 -19.44
CA ASN A 92 27.33 7.42 -20.27
C ASN A 92 26.23 6.62 -19.54
N SER A 93 25.03 6.67 -20.12
CA SER A 93 23.96 5.70 -19.94
C SER A 93 24.42 4.30 -20.35
N LYS A 94 25.14 3.59 -19.48
CA LYS A 94 25.33 2.15 -19.60
C LYS A 94 25.58 1.53 -18.23
N VAL A 95 24.80 0.48 -17.96
CA VAL A 95 24.91 -0.51 -16.87
C VAL A 95 24.33 -0.11 -15.50
N ARG A 96 23.16 -0.69 -15.18
CA ARG A 96 22.95 -1.45 -13.92
C ARG A 96 21.98 -2.61 -14.16
N SER A 97 22.38 -3.57 -14.99
CA SER A 97 21.84 -4.92 -14.95
C SER A 97 22.67 -5.72 -13.95
N VAL A 98 22.11 -5.97 -12.78
CA VAL A 98 22.60 -7.07 -11.93
C VAL A 98 21.82 -8.30 -12.37
N SER A 99 22.51 -9.31 -12.90
CA SER A 99 21.96 -10.65 -13.18
C SER A 99 20.81 -10.74 -14.23
N GLY A 100 20.91 -10.08 -15.39
CA GLY A 100 19.95 -10.28 -16.50
C GLY A 100 18.51 -9.77 -16.24
N PHE A 101 18.23 -9.22 -15.07
CA PHE A 101 16.99 -8.52 -14.78
C PHE A 101 17.08 -7.08 -15.26
N THR A 102 16.32 -6.75 -16.30
CA THR A 102 16.02 -5.35 -16.62
C THR A 102 15.07 -4.82 -15.55
N LEU A 103 15.65 -4.17 -14.54
CA LEU A 103 14.95 -3.68 -13.33
C LEU A 103 13.63 -2.96 -13.65
N ASN A 104 13.52 -2.20 -14.73
CA ASN A 104 12.28 -1.47 -15.05
C ASN A 104 11.10 -2.35 -15.45
N ARG A 105 11.30 -3.39 -16.26
CA ARG A 105 10.19 -4.22 -16.76
C ARG A 105 9.79 -5.25 -15.72
N THR A 106 10.76 -5.95 -15.14
CA THR A 106 10.45 -7.01 -14.19
C THR A 106 9.94 -6.48 -12.84
N MET A 107 10.42 -5.31 -12.39
CA MET A 107 9.87 -4.65 -11.21
C MET A 107 8.44 -4.16 -11.46
N PHE A 108 8.13 -3.65 -12.66
CA PHE A 108 6.76 -3.29 -13.03
C PHE A 108 5.84 -4.51 -13.14
N ASP A 109 6.32 -5.61 -13.72
CA ASP A 109 5.58 -6.86 -13.82
C ASP A 109 5.26 -7.45 -12.44
N MET A 110 6.20 -7.36 -11.50
CA MET A 110 5.96 -7.71 -10.10
C MET A 110 5.01 -6.71 -9.42
N ALA A 111 5.14 -5.40 -9.67
CA ALA A 111 4.28 -4.36 -9.11
C ALA A 111 2.81 -4.54 -9.50
N LYS A 112 2.53 -5.04 -10.71
CA LYS A 112 1.16 -5.38 -11.14
C LYS A 112 0.48 -6.43 -10.26
N GLY A 113 1.25 -7.30 -9.61
CA GLY A 113 0.75 -8.33 -8.70
C GLY A 113 0.32 -7.79 -7.34
N PHE A 114 0.80 -6.61 -6.94
CA PHE A 114 0.45 -6.00 -5.67
C PHE A 114 -0.87 -5.23 -5.74
N THR A 115 -1.55 -5.17 -4.59
CA THR A 115 -2.69 -4.28 -4.38
C THR A 115 -2.22 -2.85 -4.21
N VAL A 116 -3.09 -1.90 -4.54
CA VAL A 116 -2.80 -0.47 -4.34
C VAL A 116 -2.45 -0.19 -2.87
N LYS A 117 -3.21 -0.76 -1.92
CA LYS A 117 -2.95 -0.67 -0.49
C LYS A 117 -1.57 -1.21 -0.10
N ARG A 118 -1.10 -2.31 -0.70
CA ARG A 118 0.20 -2.89 -0.38
C ARG A 118 1.36 -2.02 -0.87
N VAL A 119 1.23 -1.41 -2.04
CA VAL A 119 2.21 -0.43 -2.53
C VAL A 119 2.30 0.79 -1.60
N PHE A 120 1.17 1.26 -1.08
CA PHE A 120 1.16 2.34 -0.09
C PHE A 120 1.88 1.99 1.21
N ALA A 121 1.61 0.80 1.75
CA ALA A 121 2.29 0.33 2.95
C ALA A 121 3.81 0.22 2.73
N MET A 122 4.25 -0.24 1.56
CA MET A 122 5.67 -0.33 1.20
C MET A 122 6.35 1.05 1.04
N LEU A 123 5.60 2.09 0.70
CA LEU A 123 6.11 3.47 0.62
C LEU A 123 6.26 4.15 1.99
N GLY A 124 6.16 3.39 3.09
CA GLY A 124 6.53 3.83 4.43
C GLY A 124 5.55 4.81 5.07
N GLY A 125 4.26 4.69 4.75
CA GLY A 125 3.24 5.51 5.39
C GLY A 125 3.26 7.00 5.01
N LYS A 126 3.95 7.35 3.91
CA LYS A 126 3.97 8.71 3.33
C LYS A 126 2.60 9.21 2.86
N PHE A 127 1.57 8.36 2.93
CA PHE A 127 0.21 8.70 2.56
C PHE A 127 -0.69 8.65 3.77
N THR A 128 -1.46 9.72 3.95
CA THR A 128 -2.42 9.80 5.05
C THR A 128 -3.58 8.86 4.79
N LYS A 129 -4.29 8.50 5.86
CA LYS A 129 -5.50 7.68 5.80
C LYS A 129 -6.53 8.28 4.83
N GLU A 130 -6.71 9.59 4.89
CA GLU A 130 -7.66 10.34 4.07
C GLU A 130 -7.31 10.24 2.58
N GLN A 131 -6.03 10.32 2.24
CA GLN A 131 -5.57 10.19 0.85
C GLN A 131 -5.88 8.81 0.27
N ILE A 132 -5.68 7.75 1.06
CA ILE A 132 -5.99 6.40 0.62
C ILE A 132 -7.52 6.17 0.53
N LEU A 133 -8.30 6.75 1.44
CA LEU A 133 -9.77 6.69 1.38
C LEU A 133 -10.32 7.45 0.16
N ASP A 134 -9.76 8.61 -0.19
CA ASP A 134 -10.16 9.37 -1.39
C ASP A 134 -9.80 8.63 -2.68
N LEU A 135 -8.63 8.00 -2.71
CA LEU A 135 -8.25 7.12 -3.82
C LEU A 135 -9.20 5.93 -3.94
N ASN A 136 -9.61 5.34 -2.82
CA ASN A 136 -10.60 4.28 -2.82
C ASN A 136 -11.95 4.74 -3.39
N LYS A 137 -12.44 5.92 -2.99
CA LYS A 137 -13.65 6.52 -3.57
C LYS A 137 -13.55 6.74 -5.08
N THR A 138 -12.36 7.12 -5.56
CA THR A 138 -12.12 7.28 -7.01
C THR A 138 -12.12 5.93 -7.73
N LEU A 139 -11.49 4.90 -7.16
CA LEU A 139 -11.51 3.54 -7.69
C LEU A 139 -12.92 2.95 -7.72
N ASN A 140 -13.74 3.26 -6.72
CA ASN A 140 -15.14 2.83 -6.64
C ASN A 140 -16.01 3.40 -7.77
N LYS A 141 -15.51 4.33 -8.60
CA LYS A 141 -16.21 4.82 -9.81
C LYS A 141 -15.85 4.02 -11.07
N ILE A 142 -14.87 3.12 -10.97
CA ILE A 142 -14.38 2.31 -12.09
C ILE A 142 -14.97 0.91 -11.97
N LYS A 143 -15.78 0.53 -12.97
CA LYS A 143 -16.36 -0.81 -13.05
C LYS A 143 -15.29 -1.84 -13.36
N LYS A 144 -15.36 -2.96 -12.66
CA LYS A 144 -14.62 -4.18 -12.97
C LYS A 144 -15.12 -4.77 -14.28
N PRO A 145 -14.23 -5.39 -15.08
CA PRO A 145 -14.69 -6.17 -16.23
C PRO A 145 -15.58 -7.31 -15.72
N LYS A 146 -16.63 -7.64 -16.47
CA LYS A 146 -17.42 -8.85 -16.20
C LYS A 146 -16.46 -10.05 -16.29
N ARG A 147 -16.41 -10.87 -15.24
CA ARG A 147 -15.75 -12.17 -15.34
C ARG A 147 -16.50 -12.97 -16.41
N LYS A 148 -15.77 -13.40 -17.44
CA LYS A 148 -16.28 -14.39 -18.40
C LYS A 148 -16.35 -15.74 -17.74
#